data_AF-A0A149USX4-F1
#
_entry.id   AF-A0A149USX4-F1
#
_cell.length_a   1.000
_cell.length_b   1.000
_cell.length_c   1.000
_cell.angle_alpha   90.00
_cell.angle_beta   90.00
_cell.angle_gamma   90.00
#
_symmetry.space_group_name_H-M   'P 1'
#
loop_
_entity.id
_entity.type
_entity.pdbx_description
1 polymer ?
#
loop_
_entity_poly.entity_id
_entity_poly.type
_entity_poly.pdbx_seq_one_letter_code
_entity_poly.pdbx_strand_id
1 'polypeptide(L)'
;MIETQSGGNVAANDDLREIVGGHEVRLAAVERRQDATDGKLDGISKDLATMRAEENARTMATTAGIARLETRVFDLVTQLAKLTGAQENQNRLAEENLRRWRTRSVVVGIVCTIAAAAGGTILSSQTWDDYLFGNVGFLHHHHIPAPTPPAQQQPAAYVIAPRSWEKS
;
A
#
# COMPACT_ATOMS: atom_id res chain seq x y z
N MET A 1 -32.83 74.40 -99.40
CA MET A 1 -33.33 74.60 -98.03
C MET A 1 -33.24 73.24 -97.34
N ILE A 2 -32.14 73.00 -96.63
CA ILE A 2 -32.01 71.85 -95.72
C ILE A 2 -31.29 72.40 -94.49
N GLU A 3 -32.08 72.77 -93.49
CA GLU A 3 -31.57 73.05 -92.14
C GLU A 3 -31.18 71.73 -91.51
N THR A 4 -29.88 71.49 -91.40
CA THR A 4 -29.34 70.40 -90.60
C THR A 4 -29.44 70.82 -89.13
N GLN A 5 -30.39 70.24 -88.40
CA GLN A 5 -30.52 70.41 -86.95
C GLN A 5 -29.23 69.94 -86.24
N SER A 6 -28.39 70.91 -85.87
CA SER A 6 -27.30 70.73 -84.91
C SER A 6 -27.87 70.93 -83.51
N GLY A 7 -28.42 69.86 -82.92
CA GLY A 7 -28.96 69.87 -81.56
C GLY A 7 -28.66 68.61 -80.72
N GLY A 8 -28.14 67.54 -81.32
CA GLY A 8 -28.10 66.22 -80.69
C GLY A 8 -26.86 65.88 -79.84
N ASN A 9 -25.80 66.70 -79.84
CA ASN A 9 -24.51 66.27 -79.28
C ASN A 9 -24.30 66.66 -77.81
N VAL A 10 -25.03 67.66 -77.29
CA VAL A 10 -24.86 68.11 -75.89
C VAL A 10 -25.67 67.23 -74.93
N ALA A 11 -26.90 66.87 -75.30
CA ALA A 11 -27.76 66.02 -74.47
C ALA A 11 -27.22 64.59 -74.29
N ALA A 12 -26.64 63.99 -75.34
CA ALA A 12 -26.01 62.67 -75.25
C ALA A 12 -24.72 62.65 -74.41
N ASN A 13 -24.01 63.78 -74.35
CA ASN A 13 -22.78 63.91 -73.57
C ASN A 13 -23.09 64.09 -72.07
N ASP A 14 -24.22 64.72 -71.74
CA ASP A 14 -24.71 64.84 -70.36
C ASP A 14 -25.17 63.49 -69.80
N ASP A 15 -25.91 62.70 -70.59
CA ASP A 15 -26.35 61.34 -70.24
C ASP A 15 -25.17 60.39 -69.99
N LEU A 16 -24.13 60.46 -70.84
CA LEU A 16 -22.89 59.70 -70.64
C LEU A 16 -22.14 60.11 -69.37
N ARG A 17 -22.15 61.40 -69.00
CA ARG A 17 -21.53 61.89 -67.77
C ARG A 17 -22.25 61.39 -66.53
N GLU A 18 -23.58 61.35 -66.56
CA GLU A 18 -24.40 60.79 -65.48
C GLU A 18 -24.12 59.28 -65.29
N ILE A 19 -24.08 58.53 -66.39
CA ILE A 19 -23.78 57.08 -66.36
C ILE A 19 -22.36 56.81 -65.83
N VAL A 20 -21.37 57.59 -66.26
CA VAL A 20 -19.98 57.46 -65.78
C VAL A 20 -19.88 57.82 -64.30
N GLY A 21 -20.52 58.90 -63.85
CA GLY A 21 -20.60 59.25 -62.44
C GLY A 21 -21.26 58.16 -61.60
N GLY A 22 -22.33 57.54 -62.11
CA GLY A 22 -22.97 56.38 -61.50
C GLY A 22 -22.05 55.16 -61.40
N HIS A 23 -21.21 54.92 -62.41
CA HIS A 23 -20.20 53.86 -62.38
C HIS A 23 -19.06 54.14 -61.39
N GLU A 24 -18.57 55.38 -61.30
CA GLU A 24 -17.54 55.77 -60.32
C GLU A 24 -18.02 55.53 -58.87
N VAL A 25 -19.27 55.90 -58.58
CA VAL A 25 -19.89 55.66 -57.27
C VAL A 25 -19.99 54.16 -56.97
N ARG A 26 -20.40 53.36 -57.97
CA ARG A 26 -20.48 51.90 -57.83
C ARG A 26 -19.10 51.27 -57.64
N LEU A 27 -18.08 51.73 -58.36
CA LEU A 27 -16.71 51.24 -58.27
C LEU A 27 -16.14 51.51 -56.87
N ALA A 28 -16.29 52.73 -56.36
CA ALA A 28 -15.88 53.09 -55.00
C ALA A 28 -16.63 52.28 -53.92
N ALA A 29 -17.90 51.92 -54.16
CA ALA A 29 -18.65 51.06 -53.25
C ALA A 29 -18.24 49.58 -53.31
N VAL A 30 -17.65 49.13 -54.41
CA VAL A 30 -17.10 47.78 -54.56
C VAL A 30 -15.72 47.70 -53.90
N GLU A 31 -14.86 48.69 -54.13
CA GLU A 31 -13.52 48.77 -53.54
C GLU A 31 -13.59 48.74 -52.00
N ARG A 32 -14.44 49.58 -51.38
CA ARG A 32 -14.66 49.54 -49.92
C ARG A 32 -15.16 48.19 -49.40
N ARG A 33 -15.94 47.46 -50.20
CA ARG A 33 -16.42 46.12 -49.83
C ARG A 33 -15.32 45.07 -49.95
N GLN A 34 -14.42 45.21 -50.92
CA GLN A 34 -13.23 44.36 -51.05
C GLN A 34 -12.30 44.58 -49.86
N ASP A 35 -11.95 45.83 -49.53
CA ASP A 35 -11.11 46.15 -48.37
C ASP A 35 -11.69 45.57 -47.06
N ALA A 36 -13.00 45.70 -46.88
CA ALA A 36 -13.69 45.15 -45.71
C ALA A 36 -13.69 43.61 -45.70
N THR A 37 -13.70 42.97 -46.87
CA THR A 37 -13.64 41.50 -46.99
C THR A 37 -12.23 41.00 -46.76
N ASP A 38 -11.22 41.67 -47.31
CA ASP A 38 -9.81 41.35 -47.12
C ASP A 38 -9.41 41.50 -45.66
N GLY A 39 -9.87 42.55 -44.97
CA GLY A 39 -9.68 42.69 -43.53
C GLY A 39 -10.32 41.55 -42.71
N LYS A 40 -11.48 41.03 -43.14
CA LYS A 40 -12.10 39.86 -42.50
C LYS A 40 -11.33 38.58 -42.78
N LEU A 41 -10.85 38.40 -44.01
CA LEU A 41 -10.04 37.25 -44.40
C LEU A 41 -8.71 37.22 -43.64
N ASP A 42 -8.06 38.37 -43.46
CA ASP A 42 -6.85 38.50 -42.64
C ASP A 42 -7.13 38.13 -41.17
N GLY A 43 -8.25 38.63 -40.61
CA GLY A 43 -8.71 38.25 -39.28
C GLY A 43 -8.93 36.74 -39.13
N ILE A 44 -9.65 36.13 -40.07
CA ILE A 44 -9.89 34.67 -40.08
C ILE A 44 -8.58 33.88 -40.23
N SER A 45 -7.67 34.34 -41.08
CA SER A 45 -6.36 33.72 -41.29
C SER A 45 -5.55 33.71 -39.99
N LYS A 46 -5.54 34.85 -39.28
CA LYS A 46 -4.89 34.98 -37.98
C LYS A 46 -5.53 34.06 -36.94
N ASP A 47 -6.86 34.05 -36.83
CA ASP A 47 -7.57 33.18 -35.89
C ASP A 47 -7.28 31.70 -36.18
N LEU A 48 -7.29 31.28 -37.45
CA LEU A 48 -6.94 29.92 -37.86
C LEU A 48 -5.50 29.55 -37.49
N ALA A 49 -4.54 30.47 -37.69
CA ALA A 49 -3.15 30.25 -37.29
C ALA A 49 -3.03 30.07 -35.76
N THR A 50 -3.77 30.87 -34.97
CA THR A 50 -3.79 30.72 -33.51
C THR A 50 -4.45 29.42 -33.06
N MET A 51 -5.59 29.04 -33.65
CA MET A 51 -6.27 27.78 -33.35
C MET A 51 -5.38 26.58 -33.68
N ARG A 52 -4.68 26.61 -34.82
CA ARG A 52 -3.76 25.52 -35.21
C ARG A 52 -2.57 25.42 -34.25
N ALA A 53 -2.06 26.55 -33.77
CA ALA A 53 -1.01 26.56 -32.76
C ALA A 53 -1.51 25.98 -31.42
N GLU A 54 -2.72 26.35 -30.99
CA GLU A 54 -3.34 25.82 -29.78
C GLU A 54 -3.64 24.32 -29.90
N GLU A 55 -4.19 23.88 -31.03
CA GLU A 55 -4.48 22.48 -31.30
C GLU A 55 -3.21 21.63 -31.30
N ASN A 56 -2.14 22.13 -31.92
CA ASN A 56 -0.83 21.46 -31.87
C ASN A 56 -0.31 21.37 -30.42
N ALA A 57 -0.45 22.43 -29.63
CA ALA A 57 -0.06 22.41 -28.22
C ALA A 57 -0.90 21.41 -27.40
N ARG A 58 -2.22 21.35 -27.61
CA ARG A 58 -3.13 20.39 -26.97
C ARG A 58 -2.79 18.95 -27.36
N THR A 59 -2.47 18.71 -28.62
CA THR A 59 -2.06 17.40 -29.13
C THR A 59 -0.76 16.96 -28.46
N MET A 60 0.26 17.83 -28.43
CA MET A 60 1.52 17.57 -27.73
C MET A 60 1.33 17.29 -26.25
N ALA A 61 0.49 18.07 -25.56
CA ALA A 61 0.17 17.85 -24.15
C ALA A 61 -0.53 16.51 -23.92
N THR A 62 -1.46 16.13 -24.83
CA THR A 62 -2.18 14.85 -24.77
C THR A 62 -1.24 13.68 -24.99
N THR A 63 -0.37 13.73 -26.00
CA THR A 63 0.64 12.70 -26.27
C THR A 63 1.59 12.53 -25.08
N ALA A 64 2.07 13.64 -24.50
CA ALA A 64 2.90 13.59 -23.30
C ALA A 64 2.15 12.99 -22.09
N GLY A 65 0.84 13.28 -21.96
CA GLY A 65 -0.02 12.68 -20.95
C GLY A 65 -0.16 11.16 -21.11
N ILE A 66 -0.38 10.69 -22.34
CA ILE A 66 -0.50 9.27 -22.67
C ILE A 66 0.80 8.52 -22.37
N ALA A 67 1.96 9.07 -22.76
CA ALA A 67 3.26 8.44 -22.47
C ALA A 67 3.53 8.28 -20.97
N ARG A 68 3.12 9.28 -20.16
CA ARG A 68 3.21 9.18 -18.69
C ARG A 68 2.26 8.13 -18.11
N LEU A 69 1.06 8.01 -18.66
CA LEU A 69 0.09 6.98 -18.29
C LEU A 69 0.63 5.59 -18.57
N GLU A 70 1.17 5.36 -19.76
CA GLU A 70 1.81 4.09 -20.14
C GLU A 70 2.93 3.71 -19.17
N THR A 71 3.82 4.65 -18.85
CA THR A 71 4.91 4.43 -17.89
C THR A 71 4.38 4.03 -16.51
N ARG A 72 3.33 4.70 -16.01
CA ARG A 72 2.71 4.37 -14.71
C ARG A 72 2.04 3.01 -14.73
N VAL A 73 1.36 2.65 -15.81
CA VAL A 73 0.72 1.33 -15.96
C VAL A 73 1.77 0.23 -15.97
N PHE A 74 2.88 0.41 -16.70
CA PHE A 74 4.00 -0.55 -16.70
C PHE A 74 4.62 -0.72 -15.31
N ASP A 75 4.81 0.37 -14.58
CA ASP A 75 5.33 0.32 -13.22
C ASP A 75 4.36 -0.39 -12.26
N LEU A 76 3.07 -0.09 -12.33
CA LEU A 76 2.01 -0.78 -11.56
C LEU A 76 1.98 -2.28 -11.86
N VAL A 77 2.06 -2.69 -13.14
CA VAL A 77 2.13 -4.11 -13.54
C VAL A 77 3.39 -4.76 -12.99
N THR A 78 4.52 -4.06 -13.04
CA THR A 78 5.80 -4.57 -12.49
C THR A 78 5.73 -4.71 -10.96
N GLN A 79 5.13 -3.75 -10.27
CA GLN A 79 4.91 -3.81 -8.82
C GLN A 79 3.96 -4.95 -8.45
N LEU A 80 2.87 -5.14 -9.21
CA LEU A 80 1.95 -6.27 -9.04
C LEU A 80 2.63 -7.61 -9.28
N ALA A 81 3.49 -7.73 -10.29
CA ALA A 81 4.26 -8.95 -10.54
C ALA A 81 5.24 -9.24 -9.38
N LYS A 82 5.92 -8.21 -8.87
CA LYS A 82 6.81 -8.33 -7.70
C LYS A 82 6.03 -8.72 -6.44
N LEU A 83 4.89 -8.10 -6.18
CA LEU A 83 4.04 -8.40 -5.02
C LEU A 83 3.42 -9.80 -5.12
N THR A 84 2.92 -10.19 -6.29
CA THR A 84 2.36 -11.53 -6.52
C THR A 84 3.44 -12.60 -6.34
N GLY A 85 4.62 -12.41 -6.94
CA GLY A 85 5.74 -13.35 -6.77
C GLY A 85 6.29 -13.39 -5.34
N ALA A 86 6.30 -12.25 -4.63
CA ALA A 86 6.68 -12.20 -3.22
C ALA A 86 5.64 -12.91 -2.32
N GLN A 87 4.36 -12.72 -2.61
CA GLN A 87 3.26 -13.33 -1.87
C GLN A 87 3.20 -14.84 -2.09
N GLU A 88 3.41 -15.32 -3.32
CA GLU A 88 3.48 -16.75 -3.63
C GLU A 88 4.64 -17.43 -2.86
N ASN A 89 5.80 -16.77 -2.79
CA ASN A 89 6.93 -17.28 -2.01
C ASN A 89 6.66 -17.28 -0.49
N GLN A 90 6.02 -16.25 0.04
CA GLN A 90 5.63 -16.24 1.45
C GLN A 90 4.57 -17.29 1.76
N ASN A 91 3.62 -17.53 0.85
CA ASN A 91 2.60 -18.55 1.02
C ASN A 91 3.21 -19.95 1.01
N ARG A 92 4.17 -20.22 0.12
CA ARG A 92 4.96 -21.47 0.11
C ARG A 92 5.71 -21.69 1.43
N LEU A 93 6.39 -20.66 1.94
CA LEU A 93 7.09 -20.73 3.24
C LEU A 93 6.13 -20.92 4.42
N ALA A 94 4.95 -20.29 4.37
CA ALA A 94 3.91 -20.45 5.38
C ALA A 94 3.35 -21.87 5.38
N GLU A 95 3.10 -22.47 4.22
CA GLU A 95 2.67 -23.87 4.12
C GLU A 95 3.70 -24.85 4.68
N GLU A 96 4.99 -24.67 4.35
CA GLU A 96 6.08 -25.49 4.89
C GLU A 96 6.17 -25.40 6.42
N ASN A 97 6.04 -24.19 6.97
CA ASN A 97 6.05 -23.95 8.41
C ASN A 97 4.79 -24.49 9.09
N LEU A 98 3.62 -24.31 8.50
CA LEU A 98 2.35 -24.84 9.02
C LEU A 98 2.36 -26.37 9.06
N ARG A 99 2.92 -27.04 8.05
CA ARG A 99 3.10 -28.51 8.07
C ARG A 99 4.01 -28.94 9.22
N ARG A 100 5.16 -28.28 9.41
CA ARG A 100 6.09 -28.59 10.51
C ARG A 100 5.47 -28.38 11.89
N TRP A 101 4.77 -27.27 12.08
CA TRP A 101 4.07 -26.97 13.34
C TRP A 101 2.90 -27.93 13.58
N ARG A 102 2.11 -28.25 12.55
CA ARG A 102 1.04 -29.25 12.66
C ARG A 102 1.60 -30.61 13.07
N THR A 103 2.68 -31.08 12.46
CA THR A 103 3.33 -32.35 12.84
C THR A 103 3.79 -32.33 14.30
N ARG A 104 4.43 -31.24 14.75
CA ARG A 104 4.87 -31.10 16.14
C ARG A 104 3.70 -31.06 17.12
N SER A 105 2.63 -30.34 16.81
CA SER A 105 1.43 -30.28 17.65
C SER A 105 0.73 -31.64 17.76
N VAL A 106 0.69 -32.42 16.67
CA VAL A 106 0.15 -33.79 16.71
C VAL A 106 1.01 -34.68 17.60
N VAL A 107 2.34 -34.63 17.48
CA VAL A 107 3.23 -35.41 18.35
C VAL A 107 3.07 -35.01 19.82
N VAL A 108 3.03 -33.72 20.13
CA VAL A 108 2.80 -33.23 21.50
C VAL A 108 1.44 -33.66 22.02
N GLY A 109 0.38 -33.59 21.20
CA GLY A 109 -0.94 -34.06 21.57
C GLY A 109 -0.98 -35.55 21.89
N ILE A 110 -0.30 -36.38 21.08
CA ILE A 110 -0.18 -37.83 21.31
C ILE A 110 0.58 -38.09 22.62
N VAL A 111 1.73 -37.45 22.83
CA VAL A 111 2.52 -37.60 24.06
C VAL A 111 1.72 -37.15 25.28
N CYS A 112 1.01 -36.03 25.19
CA CYS A 112 0.18 -35.52 26.28
C CYS A 112 -1.00 -36.45 26.56
N THR A 113 -1.62 -37.03 25.53
CA THR A 113 -2.70 -38.02 25.69
C THR A 113 -2.19 -39.31 26.34
N ILE A 114 -1.01 -39.78 25.96
CA ILE A 114 -0.37 -40.96 26.58
C ILE A 114 0.03 -40.64 28.03
N ALA A 115 0.60 -39.47 28.29
CA ALA A 115 0.98 -39.03 29.62
C ALA A 115 -0.25 -38.78 30.51
N ALA A 116 -1.37 -38.31 29.96
CA ALA A 116 -2.63 -38.19 30.68
C ALA A 116 -3.29 -39.55 30.93
N ALA A 117 -3.19 -40.49 30.00
CA ALA A 117 -3.70 -41.86 30.17
C ALA A 117 -2.86 -42.67 31.19
N ALA A 118 -1.54 -42.57 31.13
CA ALA A 118 -0.62 -43.21 32.09
C ALA A 118 -0.57 -42.44 33.43
N GLY A 119 -0.64 -41.12 33.39
CA GLY A 119 -0.77 -40.28 34.59
C GLY A 119 -2.08 -40.55 35.30
N GLY A 120 -3.20 -40.66 34.57
CA GLY A 120 -4.51 -40.99 35.11
C GLY A 120 -4.59 -42.36 35.77
N THR A 121 -3.73 -43.31 35.39
CA THR A 121 -3.62 -44.62 36.05
C THR A 121 -2.61 -44.62 37.20
N ILE A 122 -1.64 -43.71 37.23
CA ILE A 122 -0.59 -43.61 38.27
C ILE A 122 -0.91 -42.55 39.35
N LEU A 123 -1.90 -41.68 39.14
CA LEU A 123 -2.38 -40.64 40.08
C LEU A 123 -3.15 -41.18 41.31
N SER A 124 -2.99 -42.45 41.65
CA SER A 124 -3.23 -42.93 43.02
C SER A 124 -2.09 -42.45 43.94
N SER A 125 -2.10 -41.15 44.22
CA SER A 125 -1.64 -40.47 45.44
C SER A 125 -0.24 -40.69 46.03
N GLN A 126 0.71 -41.41 45.40
CA GLN A 126 2.04 -41.62 46.03
C GLN A 126 3.29 -41.24 45.21
N THR A 127 3.22 -41.11 43.89
CA THR A 127 4.46 -40.97 43.08
C THR A 127 4.70 -39.56 42.52
N TRP A 128 3.66 -38.75 42.38
CA TRP A 128 3.76 -37.41 41.80
C TRP A 128 4.24 -36.34 42.79
N ASP A 129 3.87 -36.49 44.07
CA ASP A 129 4.28 -35.54 45.11
C ASP A 129 5.81 -35.58 45.30
N ASP A 130 6.40 -36.77 45.29
CA ASP A 130 7.87 -36.96 45.43
C ASP A 130 8.67 -36.45 44.22
N TYR A 131 8.16 -36.57 42.98
CA TYR A 131 8.90 -36.13 41.79
C TYR A 131 8.80 -34.63 41.51
N LEU A 132 7.64 -34.02 41.78
CA LEU A 132 7.41 -32.59 41.53
C LEU A 132 7.82 -31.73 42.73
N PHE A 133 7.61 -32.20 43.97
CA PHE A 133 7.95 -31.48 45.20
C PHE A 133 9.22 -32.01 45.90
N GLY A 134 9.66 -33.24 45.67
CA GLY A 134 10.93 -33.74 46.24
C GLY A 134 12.19 -33.17 45.57
N ASN A 135 12.09 -32.69 44.32
CA ASN A 135 13.21 -32.07 43.60
C ASN A 135 13.26 -30.53 43.69
N VAL A 136 12.36 -29.89 44.45
CA VAL A 136 12.51 -28.48 44.84
C VAL A 136 13.17 -28.42 46.22
N GLY A 137 14.50 -28.41 46.23
CA GLY A 137 15.35 -28.36 47.43
C GLY A 137 15.23 -27.09 48.30
N PHE A 138 14.13 -26.35 48.22
CA PHE A 138 13.90 -25.14 49.02
C PHE A 138 13.18 -25.42 50.35
N LEU A 139 12.58 -26.60 50.54
CA LEU A 139 11.83 -26.94 51.76
C LEU A 139 12.50 -27.97 52.68
N HIS A 140 13.71 -28.44 52.37
CA HIS A 140 14.48 -29.33 53.24
C HIS A 140 15.68 -28.58 53.83
N HIS A 141 15.41 -27.73 54.83
CA HIS A 141 16.47 -27.28 55.72
C HIS A 141 17.06 -28.52 56.42
N HIS A 142 18.31 -28.84 56.11
CA HIS A 142 19.09 -29.86 56.77
C HIS A 142 19.09 -29.65 58.29
N HIS A 143 18.58 -30.61 59.06
CA HIS A 143 19.09 -30.84 60.40
C HIS A 143 20.29 -31.79 60.27
N ILE A 144 21.47 -31.23 60.52
CA ILE A 144 22.80 -31.83 60.36
C ILE A 144 22.97 -32.93 61.44
N PRO A 145 23.41 -34.15 61.09
CA PRO A 145 23.89 -35.11 62.09
C PRO A 145 25.32 -34.74 62.49
N ALA A 146 25.54 -34.42 63.77
CA ALA A 146 26.89 -34.17 64.30
C ALA A 146 27.51 -35.48 64.88
N PRO A 147 28.84 -35.67 64.76
CA PRO A 147 29.48 -36.98 64.80
C PRO A 147 29.83 -37.50 66.20
N THR A 148 30.00 -38.82 66.29
CA THR A 148 30.26 -39.66 67.46
C THR A 148 31.61 -39.41 68.18
N PRO A 149 31.65 -39.49 69.52
CA PRO A 149 32.87 -39.76 70.29
C PRO A 149 33.01 -41.24 70.72
N PRO A 150 34.22 -41.69 71.11
CA PRO A 150 34.66 -43.09 71.06
C PRO A 150 34.26 -43.94 72.29
N ALA A 151 34.41 -45.26 72.14
CA ALA A 151 34.08 -46.31 73.09
C ALA A 151 34.72 -46.16 74.48
N GLN A 152 33.95 -46.42 75.54
CA GLN A 152 34.49 -46.70 76.87
C GLN A 152 33.75 -47.87 77.55
N GLN A 153 34.53 -48.89 77.89
CA GLN A 153 34.18 -50.05 78.71
C GLN A 153 33.60 -49.63 80.06
N GLN A 154 32.60 -50.37 80.56
CA GLN A 154 32.27 -50.37 81.99
C GLN A 154 33.40 -51.05 82.77
N PRO A 155 33.80 -50.47 83.91
CA PRO A 155 34.09 -51.30 85.08
C PRO A 155 33.23 -50.90 86.29
N ALA A 156 32.96 -51.93 87.07
CA ALA A 156 32.17 -51.98 88.29
C ALA A 156 32.64 -51.05 89.42
N ALA A 157 31.71 -50.71 90.31
CA ALA A 157 31.80 -50.80 91.78
C ALA A 157 30.78 -49.82 92.39
N TYR A 158 29.68 -50.32 92.93
CA TYR A 158 29.46 -50.55 94.37
C TYR A 158 29.33 -49.25 95.20
N VAL A 159 28.22 -49.16 95.95
CA VAL A 159 28.14 -48.73 97.39
C VAL A 159 27.35 -47.45 97.75
N ILE A 160 26.16 -47.73 98.32
CA ILE A 160 25.55 -47.21 99.58
C ILE A 160 25.06 -45.74 99.58
N ALA A 161 23.75 -45.44 99.46
CA ALA A 161 22.60 -45.58 100.39
C ALA A 161 22.47 -44.41 101.43
N PRO A 162 21.36 -44.26 102.19
CA PRO A 162 19.96 -43.98 101.79
C PRO A 162 19.27 -42.87 102.65
N ARG A 163 18.08 -42.37 102.24
CA ARG A 163 16.93 -41.79 103.03
C ARG A 163 16.19 -40.77 102.15
N SER A 164 14.87 -40.61 102.12
CA SER A 164 13.71 -41.07 102.92
C SER A 164 12.47 -40.78 102.05
N TRP A 165 11.61 -41.75 101.73
CA TRP A 165 10.23 -41.92 102.26
C TRP A 165 9.39 -40.63 102.38
N GLU A 166 8.40 -40.48 101.49
CA GLU A 166 6.93 -40.43 101.78
C GLU A 166 6.41 -39.02 102.12
N LYS A 167 5.23 -38.55 101.71
CA LYS A 167 3.85 -39.10 101.73
C LYS A 167 3.02 -38.33 100.68
N SER A 168 2.20 -39.02 99.88
CA SER A 168 0.74 -39.25 100.06
C SER A 168 -0.13 -38.09 99.62
#